data_AF-A0A9C6U005-F1
#
_entry.id   AF-A0A9C6U005-F1
#
_cell.length_a   1.000
_cell.length_b   1.000
_cell.length_c   1.000
_cell.angle_alpha   90.00
_cell.angle_beta   90.00
_cell.angle_gamma   90.00
#
_symmetry.space_group_name_H-M   'P 1'
#
loop_
_entity.id
_entity.type
_entity.pdbx_description
1 polymer ?
#
loop_
_entity_poly.entity_id
_entity_poly.type
_entity_poly.pdbx_seq_one_letter_code
_entity_poly.pdbx_strand_id
1 'polypeptide(L)'
;MKLPFEFHLLFIFSFNEQLVSLAQAGYELNSDTLKTEIDKENVKPPVMEGLEDLVAKTMRLINGPAQPQSIPKNPWFTSKSKSSKILPLNSVTSIVDGLKKLYVERLKPLEVTYRYNDFASPLLTNNDFDAKPMVMLLGQHSTGKTTFINHFLRNDYPGAHVGPEPTTERFIVVMV
;
A
#
# COMPACT_ATOMS: atom_id res chain seq x y z
N MET A 1 -1.68 13.07 -11.57
CA MET A 1 -2.39 11.76 -11.63
C MET A 1 -1.92 10.93 -10.45
N LYS A 2 -2.81 10.62 -9.51
CA LYS A 2 -2.49 9.79 -8.34
C LYS A 2 -2.86 8.35 -8.72
N LEU A 3 -1.89 7.44 -8.70
CA LEU A 3 -2.14 6.02 -8.97
C LEU A 3 -3.14 5.48 -7.93
N PRO A 4 -4.12 4.64 -8.33
CA PRO A 4 -5.07 4.03 -7.41
C PRO A 4 -4.35 3.25 -6.29
N PHE A 5 -4.93 3.29 -5.08
CA PHE A 5 -4.35 2.74 -3.85
C PHE A 5 -3.87 1.28 -3.98
N GLU A 6 -4.61 0.45 -4.71
CA GLU A 6 -4.24 -0.96 -4.94
C GLU A 6 -2.95 -1.11 -5.74
N PHE A 7 -2.73 -0.27 -6.76
CA PHE A 7 -1.50 -0.30 -7.54
C PHE A 7 -0.30 0.18 -6.70
N HIS A 8 -0.54 1.12 -5.78
CA HIS A 8 0.48 1.57 -4.84
C HIS A 8 0.87 0.47 -3.85
N LEU A 9 -0.11 -0.29 -3.34
CA LEU A 9 0.14 -1.41 -2.44
C LEU A 9 0.93 -2.52 -3.17
N LEU A 10 0.49 -2.88 -4.38
CA LEU A 10 1.17 -3.90 -5.19
C LEU A 10 2.61 -3.50 -5.53
N PHE A 11 2.84 -2.23 -5.84
CA PHE A 11 4.18 -1.70 -6.08
C PHE A 11 5.06 -1.77 -4.83
N ILE A 12 4.53 -1.40 -3.66
CA ILE A 12 5.25 -1.53 -2.39
C ILE A 12 5.58 -3.00 -2.10
N PHE A 13 4.64 -3.91 -2.29
CA PHE A 13 4.86 -5.33 -2.05
C PHE A 13 5.94 -5.89 -2.97
N SER A 14 5.83 -5.65 -4.28
CA SER A 14 6.81 -6.13 -5.26
C SER A 14 8.21 -5.56 -5.02
N PHE A 15 8.30 -4.28 -4.64
CA PHE A 15 9.58 -3.64 -4.33
C PHE A 15 10.23 -4.20 -3.06
N ASN A 16 9.44 -4.44 -2.00
CA ASN A 16 9.96 -5.06 -0.78
C ASN A 16 10.43 -6.50 -1.04
N GLU A 17 9.69 -7.26 -1.84
CA GLU A 17 10.05 -8.64 -2.19
C GLU A 17 11.39 -8.71 -2.94
N GLN A 18 11.63 -7.77 -3.85
CA GLN A 18 12.90 -7.63 -4.56
C GLN A 18 14.06 -7.25 -3.62
N LEU A 19 13.83 -6.30 -2.70
CA LEU A 19 14.84 -5.91 -1.72
C LEU A 19 15.29 -7.07 -0.83
N VAL A 20 14.33 -7.87 -0.35
CA VAL A 20 14.62 -9.03 0.50
C VAL A 20 15.38 -10.11 -0.29
N SER A 21 14.97 -10.36 -1.53
CA SER A 21 15.62 -11.32 -2.43
C SER A 21 17.08 -10.94 -2.73
N LEU A 22 17.36 -9.67 -3.04
CA LEU A 22 18.72 -9.15 -3.25
C LEU A 22 19.60 -9.25 -2.00
N ALA A 23 19.03 -8.90 -0.84
CA ALA A 23 19.74 -8.99 0.44
C ALA A 23 20.11 -10.45 0.78
N GLN A 24 19.22 -11.40 0.52
CA GLN A 24 19.46 -12.83 0.74
C GLN A 24 20.49 -13.42 -0.24
N ALA A 25 20.55 -12.88 -1.45
CA ALA A 25 21.57 -13.23 -2.44
C ALA A 25 22.95 -12.60 -2.16
N GLY A 26 23.08 -11.79 -1.11
CA GLY A 26 24.34 -11.20 -0.66
C GLY A 26 24.78 -9.95 -1.43
N TYR A 27 23.87 -9.33 -2.19
CA TYR A 27 24.15 -8.06 -2.89
C TYR A 27 24.07 -6.86 -1.95
N GLU A 28 24.95 -5.88 -2.15
CA GLU A 28 24.87 -4.60 -1.44
C GLU A 28 23.71 -3.74 -1.97
N LEU A 29 22.84 -3.31 -1.05
CA LEU A 29 21.66 -2.49 -1.35
C LEU A 29 22.06 -1.03 -1.62
N ASN A 30 22.44 -0.73 -2.86
CA ASN A 30 22.75 0.63 -3.32
C ASN A 30 21.78 1.06 -4.45
N SER A 31 21.62 2.38 -4.64
CA SER A 31 20.75 2.94 -5.69
C SER A 31 21.13 2.45 -7.09
N ASP A 32 22.40 2.15 -7.33
CA ASP A 32 22.89 1.73 -8.64
C ASP A 32 22.54 0.25 -8.91
N THR A 33 22.61 -0.59 -7.86
CA THR A 33 22.20 -2.00 -7.85
C THR A 33 20.69 -2.18 -8.08
N LEU A 34 19.88 -1.21 -7.63
CA LEU A 34 18.41 -1.22 -7.82
C LEU A 34 17.96 -0.72 -9.20
N LYS A 35 18.82 0.06 -9.88
CA LYS A 35 18.55 0.63 -11.20
C LYS A 35 19.12 -0.21 -12.34
N THR A 36 20.15 -1.01 -12.06
CA THR A 36 20.68 -1.97 -13.03
C THR A 36 19.73 -3.15 -13.15
N GLU A 37 19.43 -3.56 -14.38
CA GLU A 37 18.76 -4.83 -14.66
C GLU A 37 19.73 -5.98 -14.33
N ILE A 38 20.01 -6.18 -13.04
CA ILE A 38 20.72 -7.36 -12.56
C ILE A 38 19.89 -8.56 -13.00
N ASP A 39 20.52 -9.50 -13.71
CA ASP A 39 19.93 -10.70 -14.31
C ASP A 39 18.83 -11.30 -13.41
N LYS A 40 17.59 -10.86 -13.66
CA LYS A 40 16.40 -11.21 -12.89
C LYS A 40 16.08 -12.70 -12.95
N GLU A 41 16.75 -13.44 -13.83
CA GLU A 41 16.62 -14.88 -14.01
C GLU A 41 17.35 -15.71 -12.94
N ASN A 42 18.35 -15.15 -12.24
CA ASN A 42 19.21 -15.94 -11.34
C ASN A 42 19.04 -15.64 -9.84
N VAL A 43 18.18 -14.67 -9.49
CA VAL A 43 17.89 -14.34 -8.10
C VAL A 43 16.69 -15.17 -7.62
N LYS A 44 16.92 -16.02 -6.61
CA LYS A 44 15.88 -16.87 -6.04
C LYS A 44 14.80 -16.04 -5.34
N PRO A 45 13.52 -16.44 -5.40
CA PRO A 45 12.46 -15.77 -4.67
C PRO A 45 12.79 -15.71 -3.17
N PRO A 46 12.38 -14.65 -2.47
CA PRO A 46 12.76 -14.45 -1.08
C PRO A 46 12.21 -15.56 -0.19
N VAL A 47 13.08 -16.16 0.62
CA VAL A 47 12.74 -17.25 1.53
C VAL A 47 12.47 -16.66 2.91
N MET A 48 11.31 -16.96 3.51
CA MET A 48 11.01 -16.50 4.88
C MET A 48 11.61 -17.44 5.93
N GLU A 49 12.93 -17.38 6.14
CA GLU A 49 13.58 -18.09 7.25
C GLU A 49 13.08 -17.55 8.61
N GLY A 50 12.69 -18.46 9.51
CA GLY A 50 12.21 -18.14 10.86
C GLY A 50 10.70 -17.94 11.02
N LEU A 51 9.91 -17.98 9.92
CA LEU A 51 8.46 -18.02 10.03
C LEU A 51 7.97 -19.36 10.62
N GLU A 52 8.66 -20.44 10.27
CA GLU A 52 8.46 -21.81 10.79
C GLU A 52 8.56 -21.83 12.32
N ASP A 53 9.57 -21.17 12.90
CA ASP A 53 9.76 -21.07 14.34
C ASP A 53 8.64 -20.27 15.01
N LEU A 54 8.13 -19.24 14.34
CA LEU A 54 7.01 -18.42 14.82
C LEU A 54 5.69 -19.19 14.79
N VAL A 55 5.45 -19.97 13.73
CA VAL A 55 4.27 -20.84 13.57
C VAL A 55 4.32 -21.98 14.58
N ALA A 56 5.47 -22.64 14.74
CA ALA A 56 5.68 -23.69 15.73
C ALA A 56 5.51 -23.16 17.17
N LYS A 57 5.95 -21.93 17.45
CA LYS A 57 5.76 -21.28 18.75
C LYS A 57 4.31 -20.87 19.01
N THR A 58 3.57 -20.49 17.97
CA THR A 58 2.14 -20.18 18.05
C THR A 58 1.31 -21.44 18.29
N MET A 59 1.60 -22.55 17.61
CA MET A 59 0.97 -23.86 17.83
C MET A 59 1.24 -24.41 19.25
N ARG A 60 2.44 -24.16 19.81
CA ARG A 60 2.78 -24.55 21.18
C ARG A 60 2.00 -23.81 22.26
N LEU A 61 1.60 -22.56 22.03
CA LEU A 61 0.78 -21.79 22.96
C LEU A 61 -0.67 -22.28 23.03
N ILE A 62 -1.13 -23.01 22.02
CA ILE A 62 -2.51 -23.49 21.91
C ILE A 62 -2.69 -24.85 22.60
N ASN A 63 -1.64 -25.69 22.66
CA ASN A 63 -1.78 -27.11 23.03
C ASN A 63 -0.83 -27.67 24.11
N GLY A 64 -0.21 -26.86 24.99
CA GLY A 64 0.65 -27.42 26.07
C GLY A 64 0.81 -26.54 27.32
N PRO A 65 1.09 -27.14 28.49
CA PRO A 65 1.25 -26.38 29.73
C PRO A 65 2.56 -25.60 29.71
N ALA A 66 2.48 -24.36 30.19
CA ALA A 66 3.56 -23.37 30.15
C ALA A 66 4.82 -23.82 30.90
N GLN A 67 5.98 -23.70 30.25
CA GLN A 67 7.28 -23.51 30.93
C GLN A 67 8.06 -22.34 30.29
N PRO A 68 8.73 -21.49 31.09
CA PRO A 68 9.44 -20.33 30.58
C PRO A 68 10.88 -20.70 30.19
N GLN A 69 11.24 -20.49 28.92
CA GLN A 69 12.66 -20.42 28.52
C GLN A 69 12.98 -19.08 27.83
N SER A 70 14.11 -18.52 28.26
CA SER A 70 14.61 -17.17 28.03
C SER A 70 14.95 -16.89 26.57
N ILE A 71 14.37 -15.81 26.03
CA ILE A 71 14.69 -15.26 24.72
C ILE A 71 16.02 -14.48 24.82
N PRO A 72 17.02 -14.69 23.93
CA PRO A 72 18.18 -13.81 23.85
C PRO A 72 17.73 -12.39 23.48
N LYS A 73 18.09 -11.42 24.32
CA LYS A 73 17.71 -10.01 24.16
C LYS A 73 18.63 -9.35 23.12
N ASN A 74 18.13 -9.14 21.91
CA ASN A 74 18.79 -8.26 20.95
C ASN A 74 18.53 -6.78 21.34
N PRO A 75 19.57 -5.95 21.55
CA PRO A 75 19.43 -4.60 22.11
C PRO A 75 18.79 -3.58 21.14
N TRP A 76 18.63 -3.91 19.86
CA TRP A 76 18.09 -3.00 18.85
C TRP A 76 16.57 -2.80 18.93
N PHE A 77 15.84 -3.72 19.57
CA PHE A 77 14.39 -3.66 19.71
C PHE A 77 13.98 -3.52 21.17
N THR A 78 14.40 -2.43 21.82
CA THR A 78 13.85 -2.04 23.12
C THR A 78 12.59 -1.20 22.95
N SER A 79 11.60 -1.71 22.21
CA SER A 79 10.25 -1.17 22.34
C SER A 79 9.69 -1.67 23.67
N LYS A 80 9.43 -0.74 24.60
CA LYS A 80 8.53 -0.98 25.74
C LYS A 80 7.24 -1.55 25.16
N SER A 81 7.07 -2.86 25.27
CA SER A 81 5.85 -3.57 24.91
C SER A 81 4.73 -3.09 25.82
N LYS A 82 4.10 -1.97 25.46
CA LYS A 82 2.66 -1.86 25.66
C LYS A 82 2.09 -2.87 24.69
N SER A 83 1.81 -4.06 25.21
CA SER A 83 1.04 -5.11 24.56
C SER A 83 0.00 -4.45 23.66
N SER A 84 0.28 -4.44 22.35
CA SER A 84 -0.71 -4.07 21.38
C SER A 84 -1.72 -5.18 21.45
N LYS A 85 -2.76 -4.98 22.27
CA LYS A 85 -3.99 -5.76 22.17
C LYS A 85 -4.31 -5.75 20.68
N ILE A 86 -4.21 -6.92 20.04
CA ILE A 86 -4.88 -7.16 18.77
C ILE A 86 -6.29 -6.64 19.03
N LEU A 87 -6.63 -5.52 18.41
CA LEU A 87 -7.89 -4.85 18.69
C LEU A 87 -8.96 -5.89 18.36
N PRO A 88 -9.83 -6.24 19.32
CA PRO A 88 -10.85 -7.23 19.07
C PRO A 88 -11.62 -6.78 17.82
N LEU A 89 -11.91 -7.72 16.92
CA LEU A 89 -12.63 -7.48 15.66
C LEU A 89 -13.93 -6.67 15.87
N ASN A 90 -14.45 -6.66 17.10
CA ASN A 90 -15.63 -5.96 17.57
C ASN A 90 -15.43 -4.47 17.94
N SER A 91 -14.22 -3.93 17.88
CA SER A 91 -13.92 -2.54 18.30
C SER A 91 -14.03 -1.50 17.19
N VAL A 92 -14.28 -1.92 15.95
CA VAL A 92 -14.37 -1.02 14.79
C VAL A 92 -15.70 -1.21 14.10
N THR A 93 -16.39 -0.09 13.89
CA THR A 93 -17.73 -0.01 13.29
C THR A 93 -17.73 -0.23 11.78
N SER A 94 -16.57 -0.01 11.12
CA SER A 94 -16.37 -0.18 9.69
C SER A 94 -14.92 -0.58 9.39
N ILE A 95 -14.70 -1.28 8.27
CA ILE A 95 -13.36 -1.64 7.76
C ILE A 95 -12.51 -0.37 7.54
N VAL A 96 -13.14 0.70 7.05
CA VAL A 96 -12.47 1.99 6.78
C VAL A 96 -11.91 2.59 8.08
N ASP A 97 -12.67 2.52 9.17
CA ASP A 97 -12.23 3.00 10.49
C ASP A 97 -11.04 2.17 11.00
N GLY A 98 -11.04 0.86 10.74
CA GLY A 98 -9.93 -0.03 11.05
C GLY A 98 -8.66 0.35 10.31
N LEU A 99 -8.75 0.59 9.00
CA LEU A 99 -7.62 1.02 8.18
C LEU A 99 -7.10 2.40 8.61
N LYS A 100 -8.00 3.34 8.88
CA LYS A 100 -7.66 4.69 9.36
C LYS A 100 -6.90 4.63 10.69
N LYS A 101 -7.38 3.81 11.63
CA LYS A 101 -6.70 3.61 12.92
C LYS A 101 -5.32 2.97 12.74
N LEU A 102 -5.22 1.93 11.90
CA LEU A 102 -3.96 1.26 11.64
C LEU A 102 -2.92 2.20 11.01
N TYR A 103 -3.34 3.05 10.07
CA TYR A 103 -2.48 4.07 9.47
C TYR A 103 -1.90 5.01 10.53
N VAL A 104 -2.76 5.57 11.40
CA VAL A 104 -2.33 6.52 12.44
C VAL A 104 -1.42 5.88 13.49
N GLU A 105 -1.72 4.65 13.91
CA GLU A 105 -0.96 3.97 14.96
C GLU A 105 0.38 3.41 14.50
N ARG A 106 0.49 2.97 13.24
CA ARG A 106 1.66 2.20 12.78
C ARG A 106 2.41 2.86 11.63
N LEU A 107 1.72 3.33 10.59
CA LEU A 107 2.38 3.79 9.36
C LEU A 107 2.80 5.26 9.44
N LYS A 108 1.92 6.14 9.92
CA LYS A 108 2.17 7.58 10.01
C LYS A 108 3.42 7.95 10.82
N PRO A 109 3.72 7.33 11.99
CA PRO A 109 4.95 7.60 12.71
C PRO A 109 6.22 7.27 11.91
N LEU A 110 6.17 6.21 11.09
CA LEU A 110 7.29 5.81 10.22
C LEU A 110 7.46 6.80 9.07
N GLU A 111 6.37 7.18 8.39
CA GLU A 111 6.39 8.18 7.31
C GLU A 111 6.98 9.52 7.77
N VAL A 112 6.63 9.96 8.98
CA VAL A 112 7.17 11.19 9.58
C VAL A 112 8.64 11.04 9.96
N THR A 113 9.02 9.92 10.60
CA THR A 113 10.39 9.68 11.06
C THR A 113 11.38 9.65 9.89
N TYR A 114 10.99 9.04 8.78
CA TYR A 114 11.82 8.94 7.58
C TYR A 114 11.53 10.00 6.52
N ARG A 115 10.68 11.00 6.83
CA ARG A 115 10.28 12.06 5.89
C ARG A 115 9.83 11.56 4.53
N TYR A 116 9.01 10.51 4.52
CA TYR A 116 8.51 9.87 3.30
C TYR A 116 7.79 10.86 2.35
N ASN A 117 7.19 11.91 2.92
CA ASN A 117 6.54 12.99 2.16
C ASN A 117 7.46 13.70 1.16
N ASP A 118 8.75 13.80 1.44
CA ASP A 118 9.71 14.49 0.56
C ASP A 118 10.02 13.67 -0.71
N PHE A 119 9.71 12.37 -0.71
CA PHE A 119 10.12 11.45 -1.77
C PHE A 119 8.97 10.91 -2.62
N ALA A 120 7.83 10.60 -2.01
CA ALA A 120 6.80 9.82 -2.69
C ALA A 120 5.40 10.44 -2.59
N SER A 121 4.85 10.58 -1.38
CA SER A 121 3.50 11.12 -1.23
C SER A 121 3.27 11.84 0.10
N PRO A 122 2.41 12.88 0.12
CA PRO A 122 1.98 13.50 1.37
C PRO A 122 1.27 12.54 2.31
N LEU A 123 1.36 12.85 3.60
CA LEU A 123 0.66 12.11 4.66
C LEU A 123 -0.84 12.04 4.37
N LEU A 124 -1.45 10.88 4.61
CA LEU A 124 -2.87 10.69 4.45
C LEU A 124 -3.65 11.47 5.51
N THR A 125 -4.73 12.09 5.05
CA THR A 125 -5.69 12.84 5.87
C THR A 125 -6.96 12.02 6.06
N ASN A 126 -7.79 12.41 7.01
CA ASN A 126 -9.09 11.76 7.23
C ASN A 126 -9.95 11.76 5.95
N ASN A 127 -9.87 12.84 5.15
CA ASN A 127 -10.61 12.98 3.90
C ASN A 127 -10.20 11.93 2.86
N ASP A 128 -8.98 11.41 2.89
CA ASP A 128 -8.54 10.37 1.95
C ASP A 128 -9.22 9.02 2.23
N PHE A 129 -9.62 8.76 3.48
CA PHE A 129 -10.37 7.55 3.88
C PHE A 129 -11.87 7.72 3.66
N ASP A 130 -12.38 8.95 3.85
CA ASP A 130 -13.79 9.28 3.77
C ASP A 130 -14.20 9.70 2.33
N ALA A 131 -13.25 9.69 1.38
CA ALA A 131 -13.46 10.11 -0.01
C ALA A 131 -14.43 9.19 -0.76
N LYS A 132 -15.27 9.80 -1.61
CA LYS A 132 -16.09 9.06 -2.57
C LYS A 132 -15.19 8.31 -3.57
N PRO A 133 -15.57 7.10 -4.00
CA PRO A 133 -14.82 6.38 -5.03
C PRO A 133 -14.77 7.21 -6.33
N MET A 134 -13.60 7.23 -6.98
CA MET A 134 -13.36 8.01 -8.19
C MET A 134 -12.99 7.09 -9.35
N VAL A 135 -13.54 7.37 -10.54
CA VAL A 135 -13.23 6.67 -11.79
C VAL A 135 -12.55 7.65 -12.75
N MET A 136 -11.38 7.26 -13.29
CA MET A 136 -10.62 8.07 -14.24
C MET A 136 -10.67 7.44 -15.63
N LEU A 137 -11.19 8.16 -16.62
CA LEU A 137 -11.21 7.72 -18.02
C LEU A 137 -10.02 8.29 -18.79
N LEU A 138 -9.20 7.39 -19.35
CA LEU A 138 -8.06 7.72 -20.20
C LEU A 138 -8.29 7.22 -21.63
N GLY A 139 -7.76 7.94 -22.61
CA GLY A 139 -7.85 7.56 -24.02
C GLY A 139 -7.53 8.73 -24.94
N GLN A 140 -7.15 8.45 -26.17
CA GLN A 140 -6.86 9.46 -27.20
C GLN A 140 -8.09 10.31 -27.55
N HIS A 141 -7.89 11.38 -28.32
CA HIS A 141 -9.00 12.19 -28.81
C HIS A 141 -10.02 11.33 -29.57
N SER A 142 -11.30 11.67 -29.45
CA SER A 142 -12.40 11.02 -30.16
C SER A 142 -12.64 9.53 -29.86
N THR A 143 -12.07 8.98 -28.78
CA THR A 143 -12.32 7.59 -28.33
C THR A 143 -13.62 7.41 -27.53
N GLY A 144 -14.53 8.39 -27.54
CA GLY A 144 -15.85 8.28 -26.90
C GLY A 144 -15.88 8.43 -25.36
N LYS A 145 -14.84 8.99 -24.72
CA LYS A 145 -14.81 9.21 -23.25
C LYS A 145 -16.02 10.00 -22.74
N THR A 146 -16.30 11.14 -23.37
CA THR A 146 -17.45 11.99 -23.04
C THR A 146 -18.77 11.25 -23.27
N THR A 147 -18.88 10.53 -24.38
CA THR A 147 -20.05 9.70 -24.71
C THR A 147 -20.27 8.60 -23.68
N PHE A 148 -19.20 7.96 -23.18
CA PHE A 148 -19.30 6.93 -22.15
C PHE A 148 -19.83 7.50 -20.84
N ILE A 149 -19.36 8.68 -20.42
CA ILE A 149 -19.84 9.34 -19.21
C ILE A 149 -21.33 9.69 -19.36
N ASN A 150 -21.72 10.29 -20.49
CA ASN A 150 -23.13 10.60 -20.77
C ASN A 150 -24.00 9.35 -20.80
N HIS A 151 -23.49 8.25 -21.38
CA HIS A 151 -24.20 6.97 -21.40
C HIS A 151 -24.39 6.41 -19.98
N PHE A 152 -23.36 6.50 -19.13
CA PHE A 152 -23.42 6.02 -17.75
C PHE A 152 -24.36 6.87 -16.88
N LEU A 153 -24.32 8.20 -17.01
CA LEU A 153 -25.15 9.15 -16.26
C LEU A 153 -26.57 9.29 -16.83
N ARG A 154 -26.81 8.80 -18.05
CA ARG A 154 -28.03 8.98 -18.85
C ARG A 154 -28.46 10.44 -19.01
N ASN A 155 -27.53 11.37 -18.80
CA ASN A 155 -27.73 12.81 -18.84
C ASN A 155 -26.43 13.48 -19.29
N ASP A 156 -26.55 14.65 -19.92
CA ASP A 156 -25.40 15.49 -20.23
C ASP A 156 -24.87 16.17 -18.96
N TYR A 157 -23.55 16.30 -18.85
CA TYR A 157 -22.90 17.01 -17.75
C TYR A 157 -22.34 18.36 -18.21
N PRO A 158 -22.22 19.35 -17.29
CA PRO A 158 -21.68 20.66 -17.62
C PRO A 158 -20.25 20.56 -18.19
N GLY A 159 -20.01 21.15 -19.35
CA GLY A 159 -18.70 21.08 -20.04
C GLY A 159 -18.52 19.85 -20.93
N ALA A 160 -19.53 18.99 -21.08
CA ALA A 160 -19.56 17.98 -22.13
C ALA A 160 -19.77 18.67 -23.49
N HIS A 161 -18.74 18.68 -24.32
CA HIS A 161 -18.87 19.02 -25.74
C HIS A 161 -18.32 17.86 -26.57
N VAL A 162 -19.18 17.23 -27.37
CA VAL A 162 -18.83 16.13 -28.26
C VAL A 162 -18.83 16.66 -29.68
N GLY A 163 -17.65 16.92 -30.22
CA GLY A 163 -17.45 17.30 -31.62
C GLY A 163 -16.46 16.35 -32.32
N PRO A 164 -16.44 16.33 -33.67
CA PRO A 164 -15.46 15.57 -34.44
C PRO A 164 -14.02 16.10 -34.27
N GLU A 165 -13.85 17.35 -33.84
CA GLU A 165 -12.58 17.97 -33.49
C GLU A 165 -12.16 17.67 -32.03
N PRO A 166 -10.85 17.66 -31.70
CA PRO A 166 -10.38 17.47 -30.33
C PRO A 166 -10.96 18.55 -29.41
N THR A 167 -11.97 18.19 -28.63
CA THR A 167 -12.82 19.14 -27.90
C THR A 167 -12.65 19.09 -26.39
N THR A 168 -11.72 18.27 -25.89
CA THR A 168 -11.38 18.16 -24.47
C THR A 168 -9.87 18.33 -24.26
N GLU A 169 -9.44 19.57 -24.07
CA GLU A 169 -8.03 19.93 -23.80
C GLU A 169 -7.70 20.04 -22.30
N ARG A 170 -8.69 19.81 -21.42
CA ARG A 170 -8.57 20.03 -19.97
C ARG A 170 -9.10 18.83 -19.19
N PHE A 171 -8.59 18.64 -17.98
CA PHE A 171 -9.16 17.69 -17.04
C PHE A 171 -10.53 18.17 -16.57
N ILE A 172 -11.56 17.33 -16.75
CA ILE A 172 -12.92 17.60 -16.28
C ILE A 172 -13.18 16.68 -15.09
N VAL A 173 -13.66 17.26 -13.98
CA VAL A 173 -14.09 16.51 -12.80
C VAL A 173 -15.62 16.63 -12.72
N VAL A 174 -16.31 15.51 -12.90
CA VAL A 174 -17.76 15.42 -12.73
C VAL A 174 -18.04 14.85 -11.35
N MET A 175 -18.69 15.63 -10.49
CA MET A 175 -19.14 15.21 -9.17
C MET A 175 -20.67 15.17 -9.16
N VAL A 176 -21.22 14.04 -8.70
CA VAL A 176 -22.66 13.78 -8.54
C VAL A 176 -22.99 13.56 -7.06
#